data_AF-A0A534XNV2-F1
#
_entry.id   AF-A0A534XNV2-F1
#
_cell.length_a   1.000
_cell.length_b   1.000
_cell.length_c   1.000
_cell.angle_alpha   90.00
_cell.angle_beta   90.00
_cell.angle_gamma   90.00
#
_symmetry.space_group_name_H-M   'P 1'
#
loop_
_entity.id
_entity.type
_entity.pdbx_description
1 polymer ?
#
loop_
_entity_poly.entity_id
_entity_poly.type
_entity_poly.pdbx_seq_one_letter_code
_entity_poly.pdbx_strand_id
1 'polypeptide(L)'
;MALSGNLSETSFTDLIQFYNISRQTAALTVVSPAGPEHDVVVFMENGEIIDARFGEMGGIDAVRRAMRLREGEFHVELNVSAKKRTIWESCSKLLLDEMVSDDEAQNGAGKGAGATAAGPEKIVIPKKQPPPSPQRRSSFPIILASAAIAAAAVGGALWWRSQQEAAAATARQATLAAQRQAEVRARPAVQGVTHAEIVFGMAAPFSGPAKELGRGMKTGIDLAFAAANEAGGVNGRKLRLVALDDGYEPDRTQSVMKELAESRKVFAFIGNVGTPTAEVAVPFTLEKKMLFFGPFTGAGLLRRDPPDRYVFNYRASYAEETAATVKYLVTVRRVAVDEIAVFAQQDGYGDAGFNGVAKMLRKYNRNPERVLRVGYKRNTGDVNEAVSTLLRSRHPVRAVVMVATYKAAAKFIDKVKAERPD
;
A
#
# COMPACT_ATOMS: atom_id res chain seq x y z
N MET A 1 -4.40 3.32 23.21
CA MET A 1 -3.40 2.36 23.72
C MET A 1 -2.06 2.86 23.27
N ALA A 2 -1.04 2.86 24.13
CA ALA A 2 0.32 3.03 23.66
C ALA A 2 0.73 1.77 22.88
N LEU A 3 1.37 1.94 21.73
CA LEU A 3 1.99 0.82 21.01
C LEU A 3 3.45 0.74 21.46
N SER A 4 3.93 -0.44 21.83
CA SER A 4 5.31 -0.67 22.24
C SER A 4 5.92 -1.85 21.51
N GLY A 5 7.21 -1.80 21.20
CA GLY A 5 7.93 -2.86 20.50
C GLY A 5 9.45 -2.61 20.48
N ASN A 6 10.18 -3.37 19.66
CA ASN A 6 11.62 -3.19 19.47
C ASN A 6 11.96 -2.87 18.01
N LEU A 7 12.92 -1.97 17.79
CA LEU A 7 13.39 -1.60 16.44
C LEU A 7 14.03 -2.77 15.66
N SER A 8 14.44 -3.84 16.34
CA SER A 8 14.90 -5.08 15.71
C SER A 8 13.77 -5.90 15.05
N GLU A 9 12.51 -5.67 15.44
CA GLU A 9 11.32 -6.35 14.89
C GLU A 9 10.54 -5.47 13.92
N THR A 10 10.64 -4.14 14.04
CA THR A 10 9.99 -3.17 13.14
C THR A 10 10.87 -1.93 13.05
N SER A 11 11.41 -1.64 11.86
CA SER A 11 12.40 -0.57 11.75
C SER A 11 11.79 0.80 12.02
N PHE A 12 12.63 1.76 12.43
CA PHE A 12 12.19 3.14 12.64
C PHE A 12 11.54 3.73 11.38
N THR A 13 12.08 3.39 10.21
CA THR A 13 11.55 3.76 8.89
C THR A 13 10.14 3.20 8.66
N ASP A 14 9.88 1.94 9.02
CA ASP A 14 8.57 1.30 8.87
C ASP A 14 7.51 1.95 9.78
N LEU A 15 7.88 2.30 11.02
CA LEU A 15 7.00 3.01 11.96
C LEU A 15 6.60 4.38 11.40
N ILE A 16 7.58 5.18 10.97
CA ILE A 16 7.34 6.49 10.36
C ILE A 16 6.48 6.36 9.09
N GLN A 17 6.74 5.36 8.23
CA GLN A 17 5.96 5.10 7.03
C GLN A 17 4.51 4.70 7.37
N PHE A 18 4.30 3.84 8.37
CA PHE A 18 2.98 3.44 8.83
C PHE A 18 2.15 4.65 9.31
N TYR A 19 2.72 5.51 10.16
CA TYR A 19 2.03 6.70 10.68
C TYR A 19 1.85 7.79 9.61
N ASN A 20 2.75 7.90 8.62
CA ASN A 20 2.58 8.76 7.45
C ASN A 20 1.39 8.34 6.57
N ILE A 21 1.33 7.05 6.20
CA ILE A 21 0.25 6.50 5.34
C ILE A 21 -1.10 6.55 6.05
N SER A 22 -1.15 6.22 7.34
CA SER A 22 -2.38 6.24 8.15
C SER A 22 -2.81 7.63 8.62
N ARG A 23 -2.06 8.69 8.28
CA ARG A 23 -2.36 10.10 8.61
C ARG A 23 -2.59 10.36 10.11
N GLN A 24 -1.90 9.60 10.96
CA GLN A 24 -2.03 9.71 12.41
C GLN A 24 -1.26 10.93 12.95
N THR A 25 -1.70 11.43 14.10
CA THR A 25 -0.91 12.33 14.95
C THR A 25 -0.37 11.51 16.12
N ALA A 26 0.94 11.50 16.35
CA ALA A 26 1.57 10.65 17.35
C ALA A 26 2.95 11.17 17.78
N ALA A 27 3.37 10.82 19.00
CA ALA A 27 4.76 10.91 19.43
C ALA A 27 5.36 9.49 19.48
N LEU A 28 6.43 9.26 18.73
CA LEU A 28 7.24 8.04 18.75
C LEU A 28 8.50 8.31 19.58
N THR A 29 8.66 7.59 20.67
CA THR A 29 9.84 7.64 21.56
C THR A 29 10.62 6.34 21.43
N VAL A 30 11.93 6.42 21.17
CA VAL A 30 12.87 5.29 21.31
C VAL A 30 13.68 5.53 22.57
N VAL A 31 13.62 4.58 23.50
CA VAL A 31 14.24 4.67 24.82
C VAL A 31 15.73 4.38 24.70
N SER A 32 16.55 5.28 25.25
CA SER A 32 18.01 5.14 25.27
C SER A 32 18.48 4.45 26.55
N PRO A 33 19.37 3.44 26.46
CA PRO A 33 19.96 2.82 27.64
C PRO A 33 20.89 3.77 28.43
N ALA A 34 21.22 4.94 27.86
CA ALA A 34 22.04 5.96 28.52
C ALA A 34 21.24 6.88 29.48
N GLY A 35 19.91 6.87 29.42
CA GLY A 35 19.03 7.70 30.25
C GLY A 35 17.99 8.49 29.43
N PRO A 36 16.90 8.98 30.05
CA PRO A 36 15.80 9.66 29.34
C PRO A 36 16.22 10.94 28.61
N GLU A 37 17.26 11.62 29.08
CA GLU A 37 17.88 12.77 28.41
C GLU A 37 18.54 12.41 27.06
N HIS A 38 18.75 11.12 26.78
CA HIS A 38 19.25 10.60 25.51
C HIS A 38 18.18 9.91 24.65
N ASP A 39 16.92 9.90 25.08
CA ASP A 39 15.81 9.35 24.31
C ASP A 39 15.63 10.08 22.98
N VAL A 40 15.12 9.34 21.99
CA VAL A 40 14.81 9.86 20.67
C VAL A 40 13.31 10.05 20.56
N VAL A 41 12.85 11.29 20.44
CA VAL A 41 11.41 11.61 20.35
C VAL A 41 11.12 12.26 19.01
N VAL A 42 10.22 11.67 18.23
CA VAL A 42 9.76 12.20 16.93
C VAL A 42 8.26 12.42 16.98
N PHE A 43 7.84 13.65 16.70
CA PHE A 43 6.45 14.07 16.70
C PHE A 43 5.91 14.13 15.27
N MET A 44 4.79 13.48 15.04
CA MET A 44 4.06 13.45 13.78
C MET A 44 2.67 14.07 13.95
N GLU A 45 2.23 14.84 12.97
CA GLU A 45 0.89 15.43 12.92
C GLU A 45 0.29 15.24 11.51
N ASN A 46 -0.90 14.64 11.43
CA ASN A 46 -1.54 14.28 10.16
C ASN A 46 -0.61 13.50 9.20
N GLY A 47 0.23 12.62 9.78
CA GLY A 47 1.23 11.83 9.08
C GLY A 47 2.52 12.55 8.67
N GLU A 48 2.67 13.87 8.88
CA GLU A 48 3.94 14.57 8.59
C GLU A 48 4.77 14.74 9.86
N ILE A 49 6.10 14.63 9.76
CA ILE A 49 7.00 14.91 10.90
C ILE A 49 7.05 16.42 11.14
N ILE A 50 6.87 16.85 12.40
CA ILE A 50 6.81 18.27 12.77
C ILE A 50 7.92 18.73 13.72
N ASP A 51 8.39 17.87 14.62
CA ASP A 51 9.54 18.10 15.51
C ASP A 51 10.22 16.76 15.80
N ALA A 52 11.52 16.80 16.10
CA ALA A 52 12.29 15.61 16.46
C ALA A 52 13.45 16.01 17.38
N ARG A 53 13.82 15.11 18.30
CA ARG A 53 14.90 15.30 19.28
C ARG A 53 15.67 14.02 19.50
N PHE A 54 16.98 14.15 19.71
CA PHE A 54 17.90 13.10 20.15
C PHE A 54 18.89 13.78 21.10
N GLY A 55 18.57 13.79 22.40
CA GLY A 55 19.27 14.63 23.37
C GLY A 55 19.27 16.11 22.96
N GLU A 56 20.46 16.73 22.87
CA GLU A 56 20.61 18.13 22.43
C GLU A 56 20.37 18.34 20.92
N MET A 57 20.41 17.28 20.11
CA MET A 57 20.16 17.36 18.67
C MET A 57 18.67 17.49 18.38
N GLY A 58 18.28 18.42 17.51
CA GLY A 58 16.88 18.67 17.16
C GLY A 58 16.62 18.77 15.66
N GLY A 59 15.35 18.66 15.27
CA GLY A 59 14.91 18.79 13.88
C GLY A 59 15.38 17.66 12.97
N ILE A 60 15.69 17.97 11.71
CA ILE A 60 15.95 16.98 10.65
C ILE A 60 17.11 16.03 11.01
N ASP A 61 18.16 16.53 11.65
CA ASP A 61 19.33 15.70 11.96
C ASP A 61 19.03 14.67 13.06
N ALA A 62 18.13 14.99 14.00
CA ALA A 62 17.60 14.01 14.94
C ALA A 62 16.79 12.91 14.22
N VAL A 63 15.99 13.27 13.21
CA VAL A 63 15.25 12.28 12.37
C VAL A 63 16.22 11.35 11.63
N ARG A 64 17.24 11.89 10.96
CA ARG A 64 18.27 11.10 10.27
C ARG A 64 18.98 10.16 11.23
N ARG A 65 19.37 10.65 12.41
CA ARG A 65 20.02 9.84 13.44
C ARG A 65 19.11 8.72 13.96
N ALA A 66 17.81 8.96 14.05
CA ALA A 66 16.78 7.99 14.44
C ALA A 66 16.57 6.89 13.38
N MET A 67 16.51 7.25 12.09
CA MET A 67 16.38 6.28 10.98
C MET A 67 17.54 5.27 10.90
N ARG A 68 18.71 5.64 11.44
CA ARG A 68 19.90 4.78 11.54
C ARG A 68 19.94 3.87 12.77
N LEU A 69 18.95 3.96 13.67
CA LEU A 69 18.82 3.02 14.77
C LEU A 69 18.36 1.66 14.23
N ARG A 70 19.02 0.58 14.68
CA ARG A 70 18.70 -0.80 14.32
C ARG A 70 18.15 -1.61 15.51
N GLU A 71 18.32 -1.09 16.72
CA GLU A 71 17.89 -1.70 17.98
C GLU A 71 17.42 -0.58 18.93
N GLY A 72 16.51 -0.91 19.84
CA GLY A 72 15.96 0.00 20.85
C GLY A 72 14.51 -0.33 21.15
N GLU A 73 14.10 -0.23 22.42
CA GLU A 73 12.69 -0.31 22.78
C GLU A 73 12.00 1.01 22.39
N PHE A 74 10.82 0.93 21.78
CA PHE A 74 10.06 2.10 21.38
C PHE A 74 8.65 2.09 21.97
N HIS A 75 8.10 3.29 22.14
CA HIS A 75 6.75 3.56 22.60
C HIS A 75 6.11 4.62 21.69
N VAL A 76 4.82 4.45 21.36
CA VAL A 76 4.05 5.41 20.56
C VAL A 76 2.82 5.87 21.32
N GLU A 77 2.69 7.18 21.50
CA GLU A 77 1.54 7.85 22.07
C GLU A 77 0.71 8.54 20.97
N LEU A 78 -0.53 8.09 20.77
CA LEU A 78 -1.44 8.65 19.77
C LEU A 78 -2.11 9.95 20.26
N ASN A 79 -2.35 10.87 19.33
CA ASN A 79 -2.90 12.21 19.54
C ASN A 79 -2.01 13.15 20.38
N VAL A 80 -0.70 12.87 20.43
CA VAL A 80 0.32 13.75 21.00
C VAL A 80 1.03 14.50 19.87
N SER A 81 1.18 15.82 20.02
CA SER A 81 1.87 16.70 19.06
C SER A 81 2.87 17.61 19.79
N ALA A 82 3.87 18.11 19.06
CA ALA A 82 4.90 18.99 19.59
C ALA A 82 4.37 20.40 19.88
N LYS A 83 4.89 21.06 20.92
CA LYS A 83 4.55 22.46 21.24
C LYS A 83 4.98 23.47 20.16
N LYS A 84 5.91 23.09 19.28
CA LYS A 84 6.45 23.92 18.20
C LYS A 84 6.87 23.03 17.04
N ARG A 85 6.59 23.48 15.81
CA ARG A 85 7.09 22.87 14.57
C ARG A 85 8.52 23.36 14.26
N THR A 86 9.41 22.44 13.92
CA THR A 86 10.82 22.67 13.55
C THR A 86 11.21 22.02 12.21
N ILE A 87 10.34 21.18 11.63
CA ILE A 87 10.55 20.47 10.36
C ILE A 87 9.42 20.84 9.39
N TRP A 88 9.74 21.19 8.14
CA TRP A 88 8.77 21.61 7.11
C TRP A 88 8.81 20.76 5.84
N GLU A 89 9.83 19.91 5.73
CA GLU A 89 10.03 18.89 4.71
C GLU A 89 8.94 17.82 4.81
N SER A 90 8.52 17.27 3.67
CA SER A 90 7.55 16.16 3.67
C SER A 90 8.22 14.88 4.17
N CYS A 91 7.46 14.09 4.93
CA CYS A 91 7.94 12.81 5.47
C CYS A 91 8.45 11.88 4.36
N SER A 92 7.75 11.84 3.22
CA SER A 92 8.14 11.02 2.07
C SER A 92 9.47 11.47 1.45
N LYS A 93 9.80 12.77 1.48
CA LYS A 93 11.12 13.25 1.01
C LYS A 93 12.23 12.79 1.96
N LEU A 94 12.03 12.93 3.28
CA LEU A 94 13.02 12.52 4.28
C LEU A 94 13.32 11.02 4.20
N LEU A 95 12.29 10.19 4.02
CA LEU A 95 12.43 8.74 3.81
C LEU A 95 13.22 8.42 2.53
N LEU A 96 12.91 9.08 1.40
CA LEU A 96 13.62 8.86 0.13
C LEU A 96 15.08 9.31 0.18
N ASP A 97 15.36 10.46 0.81
CA ASP A 97 16.73 10.97 0.95
C ASP A 97 17.59 10.01 1.80
N GLU A 98 17.05 9.42 2.86
CA GLU A 98 17.79 8.47 3.71
C GLU A 98 17.96 7.09 3.03
N MET A 99 16.96 6.60 2.28
CA MET A 99 17.11 5.37 1.48
C MET A 99 18.25 5.48 0.46
N VAL A 100 18.42 6.64 -0.17
CA VAL A 100 19.57 6.91 -1.06
C VAL A 100 20.87 6.93 -0.28
N SER A 101 20.90 7.52 0.92
CA SER A 101 22.10 7.54 1.78
C SER A 101 22.53 6.15 2.26
N ASP A 102 21.58 5.27 2.60
CA ASP A 102 21.88 3.88 3.01
C ASP A 102 22.37 3.04 1.83
N ASP A 103 21.80 3.20 0.62
CA ASP A 103 22.30 2.58 -0.62
C ASP A 103 23.73 3.05 -0.96
N GLU A 104 24.02 4.36 -0.83
CA GLU A 104 25.37 4.90 -1.05
C GLU A 104 26.37 4.37 -0.01
N ALA A 105 25.96 4.27 1.27
CA ALA A 105 26.81 3.74 2.34
C ALA A 105 27.13 2.24 2.15
N GLN A 106 26.13 1.42 1.76
CA GLN A 106 26.35 -0.01 1.48
C GLN A 106 27.28 -0.23 0.29
N ASN A 107 27.19 0.60 -0.75
CA ASN A 107 28.13 0.55 -1.88
C ASN A 107 29.55 1.03 -1.52
N GLY A 108 29.70 1.86 -0.47
CA GLY A 108 30.99 2.33 0.04
C GLY A 108 31.69 1.39 1.03
N ALA A 109 30.94 0.53 1.73
CA ALA A 109 31.41 -0.26 2.88
C ALA A 109 32.36 -1.44 2.56
N GLY A 110 32.82 -1.60 1.32
CA GLY A 110 33.75 -2.66 0.89
C GLY A 110 35.19 -2.56 1.43
N LYS A 111 35.48 -1.67 2.39
CA LYS A 111 36.83 -1.46 2.96
C LYS A 111 36.78 -1.12 4.47
N GLY A 112 37.23 -2.07 5.31
CA GLY A 112 37.71 -1.79 6.67
C GLY A 112 36.95 -2.48 7.82
N ALA A 113 37.60 -3.46 8.46
CA ALA A 113 37.22 -3.97 9.79
C ALA A 113 37.49 -2.90 10.88
N GLY A 114 37.00 -2.95 12.13
CA GLY A 114 36.25 -3.98 12.88
C GLY A 114 36.82 -4.09 14.31
N ALA A 115 35.99 -4.16 15.37
CA ALA A 115 36.45 -4.36 16.76
C ALA A 115 35.34 -4.86 17.71
N THR A 116 35.75 -5.55 18.79
CA THR A 116 34.95 -6.34 19.75
C THR A 116 34.94 -5.78 21.19
N ALA A 117 33.90 -6.05 21.98
CA ALA A 117 33.89 -6.38 23.44
C ALA A 117 32.43 -6.40 23.97
N ALA A 118 31.84 -7.44 24.56
CA ALA A 118 32.11 -8.17 25.83
C ALA A 118 31.52 -7.50 27.12
N GLY A 119 30.70 -8.23 27.89
CA GLY A 119 29.94 -7.80 29.11
C GLY A 119 30.77 -7.79 30.42
N PRO A 120 30.19 -7.80 31.66
CA PRO A 120 29.00 -8.58 32.14
C PRO A 120 28.08 -7.79 33.14
N GLU A 121 27.22 -8.31 34.06
CA GLU A 121 26.68 -9.66 34.37
C GLU A 121 25.16 -9.67 34.73
N LYS A 122 24.74 -9.50 36.00
CA LYS A 122 23.34 -9.71 36.48
C LYS A 122 22.90 -8.83 37.66
N ILE A 123 21.61 -8.44 37.68
CA ILE A 123 20.84 -8.02 38.87
C ILE A 123 19.40 -8.60 38.75
N VAL A 124 18.70 -8.87 39.86
CA VAL A 124 17.43 -9.65 39.93
C VAL A 124 16.40 -9.00 40.87
N ILE A 125 15.10 -9.35 40.72
CA ILE A 125 13.94 -9.16 41.65
C ILE A 125 13.23 -7.78 41.55
N PRO A 126 11.87 -7.61 41.73
CA PRO A 126 10.76 -8.58 41.93
C PRO A 126 9.58 -8.50 40.93
N LYS A 127 8.68 -9.51 40.96
CA LYS A 127 7.30 -9.43 40.40
C LYS A 127 6.38 -8.65 41.34
N LYS A 128 5.42 -7.88 40.78
CA LYS A 128 4.35 -7.17 41.53
C LYS A 128 2.96 -7.75 41.20
N GLN A 129 2.19 -8.13 42.21
CA GLN A 129 0.80 -8.61 42.06
C GLN A 129 -0.21 -7.44 41.95
N PRO A 130 -1.37 -7.64 41.29
CA PRO A 130 -2.44 -6.64 41.23
C PRO A 130 -3.33 -6.64 42.50
N PRO A 131 -3.97 -5.50 42.84
CA PRO A 131 -4.86 -5.38 44.00
C PRO A 131 -6.28 -5.94 43.73
N PRO A 132 -7.02 -6.35 44.78
CA PRO A 132 -8.35 -6.96 44.65
C PRO A 132 -9.50 -5.94 44.54
N SER A 133 -10.65 -6.42 44.08
CA SER A 133 -11.91 -5.68 43.93
C SER A 133 -12.67 -5.46 45.26
N PRO A 134 -13.48 -4.39 45.39
CA PRO A 134 -14.16 -4.06 46.64
C PRO A 134 -15.42 -4.90 46.89
N GLN A 135 -15.56 -5.37 48.13
CA GLN A 135 -16.77 -6.08 48.59
C GLN A 135 -17.88 -5.11 49.01
N ARG A 136 -19.12 -5.55 48.77
CA ARG A 136 -20.37 -4.88 49.17
C ARG A 136 -20.62 -5.08 50.66
N ARG A 137 -21.02 -4.03 51.40
CA ARG A 137 -21.65 -4.15 52.72
C ARG A 137 -22.91 -3.30 52.81
N SER A 138 -23.96 -3.87 53.39
CA SER A 138 -25.19 -3.20 53.81
C SER A 138 -25.01 -2.60 55.21
N SER A 139 -25.91 -1.69 55.62
CA SER A 139 -26.89 -1.96 56.70
C SER A 139 -27.57 -0.70 57.29
N PHE A 140 -28.90 -0.80 57.47
CA PHE A 140 -29.80 -0.06 58.39
C PHE A 140 -30.04 1.46 58.26
N PRO A 141 -31.14 2.01 58.84
CA PRO A 141 -32.37 1.38 59.37
C PRO A 141 -33.69 1.94 58.78
N ILE A 142 -34.82 1.35 59.21
CA ILE A 142 -36.19 1.79 58.92
C ILE A 142 -36.65 2.85 59.95
N ILE A 143 -37.37 3.89 59.50
CA ILE A 143 -38.30 4.67 60.35
C ILE A 143 -39.66 4.74 59.65
N LEU A 144 -40.72 4.37 60.36
CA LEU A 144 -42.11 4.50 59.95
C LEU A 144 -42.68 5.85 60.44
N ALA A 145 -43.28 6.63 59.54
CA ALA A 145 -44.22 7.69 59.90
C ALA A 145 -45.26 7.84 58.78
N SER A 146 -46.51 8.02 59.17
CA SER A 146 -47.70 7.86 58.32
C SER A 146 -48.15 9.14 57.62
N ALA A 147 -48.32 9.09 56.30
CA ALA A 147 -49.11 10.04 55.50
C ALA A 147 -49.63 9.37 54.21
N ALA A 148 -50.76 8.67 54.28
CA ALA A 148 -51.44 8.08 53.13
C ALA A 148 -52.60 8.96 52.65
N ILE A 149 -53.05 8.75 51.41
CA ILE A 149 -54.20 9.42 50.76
C ILE A 149 -53.94 10.88 50.29
N ALA A 150 -52.83 11.06 49.57
CA ALA A 150 -52.71 12.12 48.53
C ALA A 150 -51.68 11.72 47.45
N ALA A 151 -50.55 11.16 47.86
CA ALA A 151 -49.44 10.81 46.95
C ALA A 151 -49.75 9.64 45.98
N ALA A 152 -50.67 8.74 46.31
CA ALA A 152 -50.96 7.54 45.51
C ALA A 152 -51.58 7.86 44.13
N ALA A 153 -52.47 8.86 44.04
CA ALA A 153 -53.10 9.25 42.79
C ALA A 153 -52.11 9.91 41.82
N VAL A 154 -51.23 10.78 42.34
CA VAL A 154 -50.18 11.45 41.54
C VAL A 154 -49.10 10.46 41.11
N GLY A 155 -48.65 9.58 42.02
CA GLY A 155 -47.69 8.52 41.71
C GLY A 155 -48.21 7.52 40.67
N GLY A 156 -49.46 7.10 40.78
CA GLY A 156 -50.12 6.22 39.80
C GLY A 156 -50.22 6.86 38.41
N ALA A 157 -50.60 8.14 38.33
CA ALA A 157 -50.69 8.88 37.07
C ALA A 157 -49.32 9.09 36.39
N LEU A 158 -48.27 9.38 37.18
CA LEU A 158 -46.89 9.51 36.68
C LEU A 158 -46.33 8.16 36.20
N TRP A 159 -46.56 7.08 36.96
CA TRP A 159 -46.16 5.72 36.58
C TRP A 159 -46.87 5.28 35.28
N TRP A 160 -48.18 5.52 35.18
CA TRP A 160 -48.98 5.26 33.97
C TRP A 160 -48.47 6.04 32.76
N ARG A 161 -48.13 7.33 32.91
CA ARG A 161 -47.48 8.11 31.83
C ARG A 161 -46.15 7.50 31.41
N SER A 162 -45.28 7.14 32.35
CA SER A 162 -43.97 6.54 32.04
C SER A 162 -44.09 5.20 31.29
N GLN A 163 -45.10 4.39 31.62
CA GLN A 163 -45.43 3.15 30.89
C GLN A 163 -45.89 3.46 29.45
N GLN A 164 -46.76 4.46 29.26
CA GLN A 164 -47.21 4.87 27.93
C GLN A 164 -46.07 5.45 27.06
N GLU A 165 -45.17 6.24 27.66
CA GLU A 165 -43.99 6.79 26.97
C GLU A 165 -42.99 5.69 26.58
N ALA A 166 -42.74 4.72 27.48
CA ALA A 166 -41.90 3.55 27.18
C ALA A 166 -42.50 2.68 26.05
N ALA A 167 -43.82 2.43 26.07
CA ALA A 167 -44.50 1.70 25.01
C ALA A 167 -44.43 2.45 23.67
N ALA A 168 -44.64 3.77 23.66
CA ALA A 168 -44.54 4.60 22.46
C ALA A 168 -43.11 4.69 21.90
N ALA A 169 -42.09 4.73 22.76
CA ALA A 169 -40.68 4.66 22.37
C ALA A 169 -40.34 3.31 21.72
N THR A 170 -40.79 2.21 22.34
CA THR A 170 -40.61 0.84 21.81
C THR A 170 -41.30 0.67 20.45
N ALA A 171 -42.54 1.17 20.32
CA ALA A 171 -43.27 1.16 19.06
C ALA A 171 -42.55 1.97 17.96
N ARG A 172 -42.04 3.17 18.27
CA ARG A 172 -41.23 3.98 17.33
C ARG A 172 -39.95 3.26 16.90
N GLN A 173 -39.24 2.60 17.82
CA GLN A 173 -38.06 1.80 17.46
C GLN A 173 -38.42 0.63 16.54
N ALA A 174 -39.53 -0.07 16.80
CA ALA A 174 -40.02 -1.14 15.93
C ALA A 174 -40.40 -0.63 14.53
N THR A 175 -41.09 0.52 14.44
CA THR A 175 -41.42 1.15 13.15
C THR A 175 -40.17 1.56 12.37
N LEU A 176 -39.19 2.19 13.03
CA LEU A 176 -37.92 2.58 12.41
C LEU A 176 -37.09 1.37 11.95
N ALA A 177 -37.12 0.27 12.71
CA ALA A 177 -36.47 -0.98 12.32
C ALA A 177 -37.15 -1.62 11.09
N ALA A 178 -38.49 -1.65 11.06
CA ALA A 178 -39.26 -2.14 9.92
C ALA A 178 -39.05 -1.27 8.66
N GLN A 179 -38.99 0.05 8.81
CA GLN A 179 -38.69 0.98 7.72
C GLN A 179 -37.27 0.77 7.15
N ARG A 180 -36.25 0.62 8.01
CA ARG A 180 -34.89 0.27 7.56
C ARG A 180 -34.84 -1.07 6.82
N GLN A 181 -35.59 -2.08 7.27
CA GLN A 181 -35.68 -3.36 6.57
C GLN A 181 -36.39 -3.25 5.21
N ALA A 182 -37.39 -2.36 5.08
CA ALA A 182 -38.07 -2.08 3.83
C ALA A 182 -37.15 -1.36 2.82
N GLU A 183 -36.39 -0.34 3.25
CA GLU A 183 -35.43 0.37 2.40
C GLU A 183 -34.32 -0.55 1.85
N VAL A 184 -33.84 -1.50 2.65
CA VAL A 184 -32.84 -2.49 2.21
C VAL A 184 -33.39 -3.42 1.12
N ARG A 185 -34.69 -3.72 1.12
CA ARG A 185 -35.36 -4.55 0.10
C ARG A 185 -35.64 -3.82 -1.21
N ALA A 186 -35.63 -2.49 -1.23
CA ALA A 186 -36.02 -1.68 -2.39
C ALA A 186 -34.88 -1.38 -3.38
N ARG A 187 -33.62 -1.74 -3.07
CA ARG A 187 -32.50 -1.53 -3.99
C ARG A 187 -32.43 -2.64 -5.05
N PRO A 188 -32.28 -2.31 -6.35
CA PRO A 188 -32.10 -3.32 -7.38
C PRO A 188 -30.86 -4.18 -7.10
N ALA A 189 -30.96 -5.49 -7.33
CA ALA A 189 -29.87 -6.43 -7.07
C ALA A 189 -28.65 -6.12 -7.96
N VAL A 190 -27.57 -5.70 -7.33
CA VAL A 190 -26.29 -5.42 -8.02
C VAL A 190 -25.53 -6.73 -8.21
N GLN A 191 -25.06 -7.01 -9.42
CA GLN A 191 -24.30 -8.22 -9.73
C GLN A 191 -23.10 -8.36 -8.77
N GLY A 192 -22.87 -9.58 -8.26
CA GLY A 192 -21.75 -9.88 -7.36
C GLY A 192 -21.86 -9.27 -5.96
N VAL A 193 -22.97 -8.62 -5.61
CA VAL A 193 -23.25 -8.09 -4.27
C VAL A 193 -24.44 -8.84 -3.68
N THR A 194 -24.20 -9.55 -2.58
CA THR A 194 -25.26 -10.22 -1.80
C THR A 194 -25.47 -9.53 -0.45
N HIS A 195 -26.24 -10.13 0.46
CA HIS A 195 -26.28 -9.70 1.86
C HIS A 195 -24.99 -10.10 2.61
N ALA A 196 -24.29 -11.15 2.16
CA ALA A 196 -23.14 -11.72 2.87
C ALA A 196 -21.79 -11.32 2.28
N GLU A 197 -21.69 -11.12 0.96
CA GLU A 197 -20.42 -10.89 0.28
C GLU A 197 -20.48 -9.91 -0.91
N ILE A 198 -19.30 -9.41 -1.29
CA ILE A 198 -19.02 -8.70 -2.54
C ILE A 198 -17.92 -9.47 -3.27
N VAL A 199 -18.19 -9.91 -4.50
CA VAL A 199 -17.32 -10.80 -5.28
C VAL A 199 -16.57 -10.01 -6.35
N PHE A 200 -15.25 -10.07 -6.34
CA PHE A 200 -14.39 -9.41 -7.33
C PHE A 200 -13.74 -10.44 -8.25
N GLY A 201 -13.52 -10.07 -9.51
CA GLY A 201 -12.84 -10.90 -10.51
C GLY A 201 -11.43 -10.40 -10.80
N MET A 202 -10.50 -11.31 -11.04
CA MET A 202 -9.13 -11.00 -11.45
C MET A 202 -8.71 -11.93 -12.61
N ALA A 203 -8.35 -11.33 -13.74
CA ALA A 203 -7.71 -11.99 -14.87
C ALA A 203 -6.20 -11.66 -14.83
N ALA A 204 -5.36 -12.67 -14.60
CA ALA A 204 -3.91 -12.48 -14.45
C ALA A 204 -3.15 -13.78 -14.77
N PRO A 205 -1.83 -13.72 -15.03
CA PRO A 205 -1.03 -14.92 -15.25
C PRO A 205 -0.77 -15.63 -13.91
N PHE A 206 -1.30 -16.84 -13.77
CA PHE A 206 -0.89 -17.79 -12.73
C PHE A 206 -0.06 -18.96 -13.32
N SER A 207 0.02 -19.05 -14.65
CA SER A 207 0.92 -19.91 -15.41
C SER A 207 1.92 -19.10 -16.26
N GLY A 208 2.85 -19.80 -16.92
CA GLY A 208 3.85 -19.20 -17.82
C GLY A 208 4.97 -18.39 -17.14
N PRO A 209 5.89 -17.80 -17.93
CA PRO A 209 6.98 -16.96 -17.43
C PRO A 209 6.59 -15.74 -16.60
N ALA A 210 5.35 -15.24 -16.71
CA ALA A 210 4.87 -14.07 -15.97
C ALA A 210 4.20 -14.38 -14.62
N LYS A 211 4.06 -15.67 -14.26
CA LYS A 211 3.18 -16.15 -13.16
C LYS A 211 3.38 -15.49 -11.79
N GLU A 212 4.61 -15.09 -11.44
CA GLU A 212 4.86 -14.50 -10.12
C GLU A 212 4.33 -13.05 -10.02
N LEU A 213 4.12 -12.35 -11.14
CA LEU A 213 3.42 -11.05 -11.14
C LEU A 213 1.94 -11.21 -10.75
N GLY A 214 1.25 -12.19 -11.35
CA GLY A 214 -0.14 -12.48 -11.01
C GLY A 214 -0.28 -12.99 -9.58
N ARG A 215 0.62 -13.89 -9.14
CA ARG A 215 0.67 -14.37 -7.75
C ARG A 215 0.90 -13.25 -6.75
N GLY A 216 1.90 -12.40 -6.94
CA GLY A 216 2.17 -11.26 -6.05
C GLY A 216 0.98 -10.31 -5.95
N MET A 217 0.36 -9.97 -7.09
CA MET A 217 -0.84 -9.12 -7.11
C MET A 217 -2.02 -9.78 -6.40
N LYS A 218 -2.24 -11.09 -6.59
CA LYS A 218 -3.29 -11.85 -5.90
C LYS A 218 -3.06 -11.87 -4.38
N THR A 219 -1.84 -12.17 -3.94
CA THR A 219 -1.47 -12.19 -2.52
C THR A 219 -1.73 -10.83 -1.85
N GLY A 220 -1.38 -9.72 -2.51
CA GLY A 220 -1.66 -8.38 -1.98
C GLY A 220 -3.16 -8.08 -1.84
N ILE A 221 -3.97 -8.48 -2.83
CA ILE A 221 -5.43 -8.34 -2.77
C ILE A 221 -6.04 -9.22 -1.69
N ASP A 222 -5.64 -10.49 -1.61
CA ASP A 222 -6.15 -11.44 -0.61
C ASP A 222 -5.82 -10.96 0.81
N LEU A 223 -4.62 -10.43 1.05
CA LEU A 223 -4.21 -9.87 2.35
C LEU A 223 -5.07 -8.65 2.73
N ALA A 224 -5.26 -7.72 1.80
CA ALA A 224 -6.11 -6.55 2.03
C ALA A 224 -7.59 -6.94 2.27
N PHE A 225 -8.09 -7.95 1.55
CA PHE A 225 -9.43 -8.49 1.73
C PHE A 225 -9.58 -9.23 3.06
N ALA A 226 -8.57 -9.99 3.49
CA ALA A 226 -8.55 -10.66 4.80
C ALA A 226 -8.63 -9.63 5.94
N ALA A 227 -7.77 -8.62 5.94
CA ALA A 227 -7.78 -7.55 6.95
C ALA A 227 -9.13 -6.80 6.98
N ALA A 228 -9.67 -6.43 5.80
CA ALA A 228 -10.99 -5.79 5.72
C ALA A 228 -12.12 -6.71 6.22
N ASN A 229 -12.02 -8.02 5.96
CA ASN A 229 -12.98 -9.03 6.41
C ASN A 229 -12.94 -9.24 7.92
N GLU A 230 -11.75 -9.28 8.52
CA GLU A 230 -11.56 -9.35 9.98
C GLU A 230 -12.14 -8.11 10.68
N ALA A 231 -11.97 -6.92 10.08
CA ALA A 231 -12.60 -5.67 10.53
C ALA A 231 -14.13 -5.59 10.30
N GLY A 232 -14.81 -6.71 9.99
CA GLY A 232 -16.26 -6.79 9.81
C GLY A 232 -16.75 -6.66 8.35
N GLY A 233 -15.85 -6.46 7.39
CA GLY A 233 -16.17 -6.31 5.97
C GLY A 233 -16.77 -4.95 5.61
N VAL A 234 -17.08 -4.76 4.33
CA VAL A 234 -17.63 -3.49 3.83
C VAL A 234 -19.15 -3.49 3.98
N ASN A 235 -19.67 -2.62 4.86
CA ASN A 235 -21.09 -2.58 5.23
C ASN A 235 -21.63 -3.97 5.64
N GLY A 236 -20.85 -4.71 6.45
CA GLY A 236 -21.16 -6.06 6.92
C GLY A 236 -20.98 -7.18 5.88
N ARG A 237 -20.50 -6.88 4.67
CA ARG A 237 -20.27 -7.87 3.60
C ARG A 237 -18.80 -8.23 3.51
N LYS A 238 -18.51 -9.53 3.40
CA LYS A 238 -17.16 -10.03 3.17
C LYS A 238 -16.72 -9.77 1.72
N LEU A 239 -15.46 -9.39 1.51
CA LEU A 239 -14.84 -9.26 0.20
C LEU A 239 -14.29 -10.64 -0.20
N ARG A 240 -14.61 -11.10 -1.41
CA ARG A 240 -14.12 -12.36 -1.97
C ARG A 240 -13.51 -12.15 -3.35
N LEU A 241 -12.34 -12.74 -3.59
CA LEU A 241 -11.67 -12.73 -4.89
C LEU A 241 -11.93 -14.04 -5.66
N VAL A 242 -12.27 -13.92 -6.95
CA VAL A 242 -12.25 -15.00 -7.93
C VAL A 242 -11.15 -14.67 -8.94
N ALA A 243 -10.01 -15.32 -8.79
CA ALA A 243 -8.85 -15.13 -9.65
C ALA A 243 -8.73 -16.29 -10.64
N LEU A 244 -8.65 -15.98 -11.94
CA LEU A 244 -8.55 -16.97 -13.03
C LEU A 244 -7.30 -16.69 -13.87
N ASP A 245 -6.66 -17.77 -14.31
CA ASP A 245 -5.43 -17.72 -15.11
C ASP A 245 -5.72 -17.34 -16.56
N ASP A 246 -5.13 -16.24 -17.01
CA ASP A 246 -5.10 -15.83 -18.42
C ASP A 246 -3.80 -16.22 -19.14
N GLY A 247 -2.80 -16.74 -18.42
CA GLY A 247 -1.49 -17.11 -18.96
C GLY A 247 -0.70 -15.96 -19.58
N TYR A 248 -1.05 -14.70 -19.33
CA TYR A 248 -0.56 -13.48 -20.00
C TYR A 248 -0.95 -13.37 -21.49
N GLU A 249 -1.98 -14.09 -21.94
CA GLU A 249 -2.40 -14.07 -23.35
C GLU A 249 -3.75 -13.34 -23.57
N PRO A 250 -3.83 -12.40 -24.53
CA PRO A 250 -5.05 -11.62 -24.82
C PRO A 250 -6.29 -12.48 -25.13
N ASP A 251 -6.13 -13.50 -25.99
CA ASP A 251 -7.24 -14.35 -26.44
C ASP A 251 -7.87 -15.11 -25.27
N ARG A 252 -7.03 -15.62 -24.36
CA ARG A 252 -7.47 -16.29 -23.13
C ARG A 252 -8.07 -15.30 -22.14
N THR A 253 -7.52 -14.08 -22.06
CA THR A 253 -8.08 -12.98 -21.25
C THR A 253 -9.53 -12.70 -21.62
N GLN A 254 -9.89 -12.67 -22.91
CA GLN A 254 -11.27 -12.46 -23.34
C GLN A 254 -12.24 -13.49 -22.74
N SER A 255 -11.87 -14.77 -22.81
CA SER A 255 -12.68 -15.87 -22.26
C SER A 255 -12.76 -15.83 -20.73
N VAL A 256 -11.65 -15.52 -20.06
CA VAL A 256 -11.60 -15.36 -18.59
C VAL A 256 -12.49 -14.20 -18.12
N MET A 257 -12.42 -13.04 -18.78
CA MET A 257 -13.26 -11.87 -18.46
C MET A 257 -14.75 -12.18 -18.64
N LYS A 258 -15.10 -12.94 -19.70
CA LYS A 258 -16.45 -13.44 -19.93
C LYS A 258 -16.91 -14.39 -18.83
N GLU A 259 -16.09 -15.38 -18.44
CA GLU A 259 -16.41 -16.31 -17.35
C GLU A 259 -16.66 -15.55 -16.03
N LEU A 260 -15.79 -14.61 -15.68
CA LEU A 260 -15.90 -13.79 -14.47
C LEU A 260 -17.20 -12.98 -14.44
N ALA A 261 -17.52 -12.23 -15.51
CA ALA A 261 -18.74 -11.43 -15.56
C ALA A 261 -20.01 -12.28 -15.68
N GLU A 262 -20.03 -13.27 -16.57
CA GLU A 262 -21.27 -13.93 -17.01
C GLU A 262 -21.59 -15.19 -16.22
N SER A 263 -20.57 -15.96 -15.79
CA SER A 263 -20.72 -17.22 -15.05
C SER A 263 -20.46 -17.07 -13.56
N ARG A 264 -19.38 -16.38 -13.16
CA ARG A 264 -19.02 -16.14 -11.75
C ARG A 264 -19.74 -14.93 -11.16
N LYS A 265 -20.43 -14.15 -12.00
CA LYS A 265 -21.25 -12.99 -11.63
C LYS A 265 -20.50 -12.01 -10.71
N VAL A 266 -19.25 -11.69 -11.02
CA VAL A 266 -18.46 -10.74 -10.22
C VAL A 266 -19.04 -9.32 -10.30
N PHE A 267 -18.85 -8.53 -9.25
CA PHE A 267 -19.24 -7.13 -9.15
C PHE A 267 -18.30 -6.21 -9.94
N ALA A 268 -17.00 -6.45 -9.85
CA ALA A 268 -15.96 -5.62 -10.44
C ALA A 268 -14.72 -6.44 -10.78
N PHE A 269 -13.93 -5.94 -11.72
CA PHE A 269 -12.61 -6.46 -12.08
C PHE A 269 -11.52 -5.69 -11.34
N ILE A 270 -10.63 -6.41 -10.67
CA ILE A 270 -9.52 -5.81 -9.92
C ILE A 270 -8.20 -6.48 -10.24
N GLY A 271 -7.13 -5.69 -10.26
CA GLY A 271 -5.76 -6.21 -10.28
C GLY A 271 -5.38 -7.03 -11.52
N ASN A 272 -5.98 -6.76 -12.68
CA ASN A 272 -5.52 -7.37 -13.94
C ASN A 272 -4.03 -7.06 -14.18
N VAL A 273 -3.29 -8.03 -14.71
CA VAL A 273 -1.83 -7.97 -14.88
C VAL A 273 -1.45 -8.07 -16.35
N GLY A 274 -0.83 -7.01 -16.87
CA GLY A 274 -0.30 -6.94 -18.24
C GLY A 274 -0.95 -5.86 -19.10
N THR A 275 -0.18 -5.27 -20.00
CA THR A 275 -0.71 -4.36 -21.03
C THR A 275 -1.52 -5.08 -22.10
N PRO A 276 -1.04 -6.16 -22.76
CA PRO A 276 -1.80 -6.79 -23.84
C PRO A 276 -3.07 -7.50 -23.35
N THR A 277 -3.11 -7.91 -22.08
CA THR A 277 -4.32 -8.43 -21.43
C THR A 277 -5.30 -7.28 -21.10
N ALA A 278 -4.81 -6.13 -20.60
CA ALA A 278 -5.62 -4.94 -20.37
C ALA A 278 -6.22 -4.34 -21.66
N GLU A 279 -5.52 -4.43 -22.80
CA GLU A 279 -6.01 -4.02 -24.13
C GLU A 279 -7.32 -4.74 -24.53
N VAL A 280 -7.53 -5.98 -24.06
CA VAL A 280 -8.77 -6.74 -24.23
C VAL A 280 -9.73 -6.55 -23.06
N ALA A 281 -9.22 -6.54 -21.83
CA ALA A 281 -10.04 -6.51 -20.62
C ALA A 281 -10.76 -5.16 -20.43
N VAL A 282 -10.14 -4.03 -20.79
CA VAL A 282 -10.73 -2.70 -20.62
C VAL A 282 -11.94 -2.47 -21.54
N PRO A 283 -11.88 -2.69 -22.87
CA PRO A 283 -13.06 -2.57 -23.74
C PRO A 283 -14.24 -3.43 -23.27
N PHE A 284 -14.00 -4.71 -22.93
CA PHE A 284 -15.03 -5.60 -22.39
C PHE A 284 -15.66 -5.03 -21.10
N THR A 285 -14.83 -4.53 -20.18
CA THR A 285 -15.29 -4.00 -18.90
C THR A 285 -16.15 -2.73 -19.09
N LEU A 286 -15.78 -1.87 -20.04
CA LEU A 286 -16.53 -0.67 -20.41
C LEU A 286 -17.87 -1.00 -21.07
N GLU A 287 -17.90 -1.98 -21.98
CA GLU A 287 -19.13 -2.48 -22.61
C GLU A 287 -20.13 -2.98 -21.55
N LYS A 288 -19.64 -3.80 -20.60
CA LYS A 288 -20.45 -4.32 -19.48
C LYS A 288 -20.77 -3.27 -18.40
N LYS A 289 -20.23 -2.05 -18.50
CA LYS A 289 -20.36 -0.96 -17.50
C LYS A 289 -19.93 -1.39 -16.08
N MET A 290 -18.95 -2.28 -16.00
CA MET A 290 -18.38 -2.79 -14.75
C MET A 290 -17.12 -2.01 -14.38
N LEU A 291 -16.75 -2.00 -13.10
CA LEU A 291 -15.53 -1.34 -12.62
C LEU A 291 -14.27 -2.13 -13.04
N PHE A 292 -13.25 -1.45 -13.56
CA PHE A 292 -11.88 -1.94 -13.78
C PHE A 292 -10.92 -1.18 -12.86
N PHE A 293 -10.49 -1.79 -11.76
CA PHE A 293 -9.73 -1.10 -10.71
C PHE A 293 -8.32 -1.67 -10.51
N GLY A 294 -7.34 -0.77 -10.34
CA GLY A 294 -5.98 -1.11 -9.94
C GLY A 294 -5.21 -2.09 -10.85
N PRO A 295 -5.32 -2.03 -12.20
CA PRO A 295 -4.55 -2.93 -13.05
C PRO A 295 -3.05 -2.65 -12.98
N PHE A 296 -2.25 -3.71 -12.98
CA PHE A 296 -0.79 -3.66 -12.95
C PHE A 296 -0.21 -3.39 -14.35
N THR A 297 -0.49 -2.19 -14.88
CA THR A 297 0.17 -1.65 -16.08
C THR A 297 0.18 -0.11 -16.06
N GLY A 298 1.25 0.48 -16.58
CA GLY A 298 1.41 1.91 -16.82
C GLY A 298 0.86 2.38 -18.18
N ALA A 299 0.13 1.54 -18.91
CA ALA A 299 -0.30 1.82 -20.28
C ALA A 299 -1.22 3.06 -20.39
N GLY A 300 -1.06 3.81 -21.50
CA GLY A 300 -1.86 5.01 -21.77
C GLY A 300 -3.36 4.75 -21.94
N LEU A 301 -3.75 3.53 -22.31
CA LEU A 301 -5.16 3.12 -22.47
C LEU A 301 -6.00 3.29 -21.19
N LEU A 302 -5.35 3.37 -20.02
CA LEU A 302 -5.99 3.56 -18.72
C LEU A 302 -6.15 5.04 -18.31
N ARG A 303 -5.70 5.97 -19.15
CA ARG A 303 -5.56 7.41 -18.86
C ARG A 303 -6.03 8.24 -20.06
N ARG A 304 -7.20 7.89 -20.61
CA ARG A 304 -7.87 8.72 -21.61
C ARG A 304 -8.23 10.08 -21.02
N ASP A 305 -8.35 11.07 -21.90
CA ASP A 305 -8.87 12.39 -21.57
C ASP A 305 -10.02 12.72 -22.54
N PRO A 306 -11.28 12.83 -22.07
CA PRO A 306 -11.72 12.62 -20.68
C PRO A 306 -11.54 11.14 -20.22
N PRO A 307 -11.40 10.89 -18.91
CA PRO A 307 -11.18 9.55 -18.37
C PRO A 307 -12.39 8.64 -18.55
N ASP A 308 -12.13 7.36 -18.84
CA ASP A 308 -13.16 6.34 -18.95
C ASP A 308 -13.85 6.12 -17.59
N ARG A 309 -15.18 6.33 -17.55
CA ARG A 309 -16.01 6.34 -16.32
C ARG A 309 -15.80 5.17 -15.36
N TYR A 310 -15.39 4.01 -15.85
CA TYR A 310 -15.24 2.78 -15.06
C TYR A 310 -13.80 2.31 -14.90
N VAL A 311 -12.80 3.04 -15.40
CA VAL A 311 -11.37 2.67 -15.27
C VAL A 311 -10.72 3.51 -14.18
N PHE A 312 -10.20 2.84 -13.15
CA PHE A 312 -9.56 3.48 -12.01
C PHE A 312 -8.15 2.91 -11.85
N ASN A 313 -7.13 3.75 -12.04
CA ASN A 313 -5.73 3.39 -11.87
C ASN A 313 -5.04 4.38 -10.92
N TYR A 314 -4.14 3.88 -10.08
CA TYR A 314 -3.45 4.66 -9.03
C TYR A 314 -1.91 4.64 -9.14
N ARG A 315 -1.35 4.12 -10.24
CA ARG A 315 0.10 4.12 -10.49
C ARG A 315 0.50 5.15 -11.55
N ALA A 316 1.78 5.48 -11.61
CA ALA A 316 2.35 6.26 -12.70
C ALA A 316 2.14 5.56 -14.06
N SER A 317 2.08 6.35 -15.13
CA SER A 317 2.11 5.85 -16.50
C SER A 317 3.53 5.49 -16.93
N TYR A 318 3.66 4.61 -17.92
CA TYR A 318 4.96 4.33 -18.53
C TYR A 318 5.60 5.59 -19.13
N ALA A 319 4.81 6.57 -19.57
CA ALA A 319 5.32 7.84 -20.07
C ALA A 319 5.97 8.68 -18.96
N GLU A 320 5.45 8.65 -17.74
CA GLU A 320 6.03 9.33 -16.57
C GLU A 320 7.23 8.55 -16.01
N GLU A 321 7.08 7.22 -15.82
CA GLU A 321 8.14 6.32 -15.35
C GLU A 321 9.38 6.45 -16.25
N THR A 322 9.22 6.30 -17.57
CA THR A 322 10.35 6.38 -18.52
C THR A 322 10.89 7.80 -18.70
N ALA A 323 10.05 8.85 -18.58
CA ALA A 323 10.55 10.22 -18.59
C ALA A 323 11.42 10.50 -17.36
N ALA A 324 11.04 10.01 -16.19
CA ALA A 324 11.87 10.08 -14.97
C ALA A 324 13.17 9.29 -15.13
N THR A 325 13.12 8.06 -15.65
CA THR A 325 14.31 7.24 -15.93
C THR A 325 15.28 7.92 -16.89
N VAL A 326 14.80 8.40 -18.04
CA VAL A 326 15.65 9.08 -19.04
C VAL A 326 16.20 10.40 -18.49
N LYS A 327 15.40 11.17 -17.74
CA LYS A 327 15.88 12.38 -17.06
C LYS A 327 17.03 12.05 -16.10
N TYR A 328 16.86 11.04 -15.25
CA TYR A 328 17.90 10.61 -14.30
C TYR A 328 19.19 10.19 -15.01
N LEU A 329 19.09 9.37 -16.07
CA LEU A 329 20.25 8.93 -16.86
C LEU A 329 21.01 10.12 -17.48
N VAL A 330 20.30 11.08 -18.07
CA VAL A 330 20.92 12.24 -18.74
C VAL A 330 21.45 13.27 -17.73
N THR A 331 20.64 13.70 -16.76
CA THR A 331 20.98 14.85 -15.90
C THR A 331 21.82 14.47 -14.69
N VAL A 332 21.59 13.28 -14.10
CA VAL A 332 22.32 12.82 -12.91
C VAL A 332 23.49 11.94 -13.30
N ARG A 333 23.23 10.86 -14.07
CA ARG A 333 24.27 9.88 -14.44
C ARG A 333 25.17 10.31 -15.61
N ARG A 334 24.87 11.45 -16.25
CA ARG A 334 25.64 12.01 -17.38
C ARG A 334 25.88 10.99 -18.50
N VAL A 335 24.84 10.18 -18.78
CA VAL A 335 24.78 9.32 -19.97
C VAL A 335 24.30 10.18 -21.13
N ALA A 336 25.04 10.20 -22.24
CA ALA A 336 24.62 10.97 -23.40
C ALA A 336 23.38 10.31 -24.04
N VAL A 337 22.50 11.10 -24.63
CA VAL A 337 21.22 10.64 -25.20
C VAL A 337 21.38 9.62 -26.34
N ASP A 338 22.55 9.62 -26.98
CA ASP A 338 22.96 8.68 -28.02
C ASP A 338 23.41 7.32 -27.44
N GLU A 339 23.69 7.25 -26.13
CA GLU A 339 24.22 6.07 -25.43
C GLU A 339 23.16 5.25 -24.69
N ILE A 340 21.88 5.63 -24.85
CA ILE A 340 20.73 4.99 -24.21
C ILE A 340 20.05 4.05 -25.21
N ALA A 341 20.08 2.76 -24.91
CA ALA A 341 19.31 1.74 -25.62
C ALA A 341 18.04 1.36 -24.84
N VAL A 342 17.12 0.64 -25.49
CA VAL A 342 15.91 0.08 -24.87
C VAL A 342 15.86 -1.43 -25.11
N PHE A 343 15.68 -2.21 -24.05
CA PHE A 343 15.35 -3.63 -24.13
C PHE A 343 13.86 -3.81 -23.81
N ALA A 344 13.07 -4.25 -24.79
CA ALA A 344 11.60 -4.26 -24.70
C ALA A 344 10.98 -5.61 -25.08
N GLN A 345 9.85 -5.96 -24.44
CA GLN A 345 9.00 -7.05 -24.92
C GLN A 345 8.40 -6.72 -26.30
N GLN A 346 8.17 -7.73 -27.12
CA GLN A 346 7.50 -7.59 -28.42
C GLN A 346 5.97 -7.65 -28.25
N ASP A 347 5.41 -6.62 -27.61
CA ASP A 347 3.98 -6.37 -27.42
C ASP A 347 3.69 -4.92 -26.98
N GLY A 348 2.41 -4.60 -26.74
CA GLY A 348 1.95 -3.29 -26.28
C GLY A 348 2.57 -2.80 -24.96
N TYR A 349 3.10 -3.68 -24.10
CA TYR A 349 3.89 -3.25 -22.93
C TYR A 349 5.24 -2.67 -23.37
N GLY A 350 5.98 -3.42 -24.19
CA GLY A 350 7.26 -2.96 -24.72
C GLY A 350 7.13 -1.71 -25.59
N ASP A 351 6.08 -1.64 -26.43
CA ASP A 351 5.79 -0.47 -27.27
C ASP A 351 5.45 0.77 -26.44
N ALA A 352 4.60 0.64 -25.41
CA ALA A 352 4.23 1.77 -24.57
C ALA A 352 5.43 2.35 -23.80
N GLY A 353 6.31 1.48 -23.27
CA GLY A 353 7.55 1.91 -22.61
C GLY A 353 8.56 2.52 -23.59
N PHE A 354 8.79 1.90 -24.74
CA PHE A 354 9.66 2.46 -25.78
C PHE A 354 9.19 3.85 -26.24
N ASN A 355 7.88 4.01 -26.48
CA ASN A 355 7.29 5.28 -26.87
C ASN A 355 7.45 6.37 -25.81
N GLY A 356 7.42 6.01 -24.52
CA GLY A 356 7.73 6.91 -23.41
C GLY A 356 9.19 7.37 -23.41
N VAL A 357 10.15 6.44 -23.53
CA VAL A 357 11.58 6.74 -23.66
C VAL A 357 11.84 7.65 -24.87
N ALA A 358 11.32 7.28 -26.05
CA ALA A 358 11.43 8.04 -27.28
C ALA A 358 10.83 9.45 -27.16
N LYS A 359 9.70 9.62 -26.46
CA LYS A 359 9.07 10.92 -26.19
C LYS A 359 9.96 11.80 -25.31
N MET A 360 10.64 11.24 -24.32
CA MET A 360 11.56 12.01 -23.48
C MET A 360 12.85 12.36 -24.22
N LEU A 361 13.42 11.43 -24.99
CA LEU A 361 14.65 11.67 -25.77
C LEU A 361 14.47 12.76 -26.84
N ARG A 362 13.27 12.92 -27.43
CA ARG A 362 12.95 14.07 -28.30
C ARG A 362 13.13 15.42 -27.62
N LYS A 363 12.88 15.54 -26.30
CA LYS A 363 13.08 16.80 -25.56
C LYS A 363 14.56 17.17 -25.40
N TYR A 364 15.47 16.23 -25.68
CA TYR A 364 16.91 16.43 -25.73
C TYR A 364 17.44 16.38 -27.17
N ASN A 365 16.60 16.74 -28.16
CA ASN A 365 16.92 16.80 -29.60
C ASN A 365 17.40 15.48 -30.24
N ARG A 366 17.12 14.32 -29.62
CA ARG A 366 17.42 13.01 -30.20
C ARG A 366 16.27 12.52 -31.09
N ASN A 367 16.57 12.14 -32.35
CA ASN A 367 15.63 11.42 -33.21
C ASN A 367 15.33 10.01 -32.60
N PRO A 368 14.06 9.67 -32.29
CA PRO A 368 13.63 8.34 -31.84
C PRO A 368 14.11 7.16 -32.68
N GLU A 369 14.18 7.32 -34.00
CA GLU A 369 14.56 6.24 -34.93
C GLU A 369 16.01 5.80 -34.74
N ARG A 370 16.84 6.67 -34.13
CA ARG A 370 18.23 6.39 -33.78
C ARG A 370 18.41 5.84 -32.36
N VAL A 371 17.33 5.48 -31.67
CA VAL A 371 17.38 4.82 -30.36
C VAL A 371 17.42 3.32 -30.59
N LEU A 372 18.50 2.66 -30.16
CA LEU A 372 18.65 1.21 -30.31
C LEU A 372 17.58 0.50 -29.48
N ARG A 373 16.56 -0.07 -30.14
CA ARG A 373 15.58 -0.96 -29.54
C ARG A 373 15.96 -2.42 -29.84
N VAL A 374 16.26 -3.17 -28.80
CA VAL A 374 16.39 -4.63 -28.84
C VAL A 374 15.22 -5.26 -28.09
N GLY A 375 14.82 -6.49 -28.41
CA GLY A 375 13.64 -7.07 -27.79
C GLY A 375 13.49 -8.58 -27.91
N TYR A 376 12.51 -9.09 -27.18
CA TYR A 376 12.25 -10.52 -27.03
C TYR A 376 10.76 -10.84 -27.19
N LYS A 377 10.44 -12.04 -27.66
CA LYS A 377 9.05 -12.48 -27.89
C LYS A 377 8.26 -12.53 -26.59
N ARG A 378 7.04 -11.97 -26.59
CA ARG A 378 6.08 -12.05 -25.46
C ARG A 378 5.96 -13.48 -24.92
N ASN A 379 5.86 -13.59 -23.60
CA ASN A 379 5.65 -14.86 -22.89
C ASN A 379 6.79 -15.89 -23.09
N THR A 380 7.98 -15.44 -23.49
CA THR A 380 9.21 -16.25 -23.53
C THR A 380 10.26 -15.72 -22.56
N GLY A 381 11.36 -16.48 -22.42
CA GLY A 381 12.61 -15.98 -21.84
C GLY A 381 13.77 -16.18 -22.83
N ASP A 382 13.50 -16.00 -24.13
CA ASP A 382 14.51 -16.04 -25.19
C ASP A 382 14.96 -14.62 -25.52
N VAL A 383 16.16 -14.28 -25.04
CA VAL A 383 16.76 -12.94 -25.15
C VAL A 383 18.02 -12.96 -26.00
N ASN A 384 18.35 -14.10 -26.62
CA ASN A 384 19.66 -14.30 -27.26
C ASN A 384 19.88 -13.35 -28.43
N GLU A 385 18.86 -13.12 -29.26
CA GLU A 385 18.90 -12.14 -30.35
C GLU A 385 19.09 -10.72 -29.82
N ALA A 386 18.34 -10.33 -28.78
CA ALA A 386 18.45 -9.01 -28.15
C ALA A 386 19.85 -8.73 -27.61
N VAL A 387 20.44 -9.71 -26.91
CA VAL A 387 21.82 -9.64 -26.40
C VAL A 387 22.82 -9.54 -27.55
N SER A 388 22.71 -10.41 -28.56
CA SER A 388 23.62 -10.44 -29.71
C SER A 388 23.58 -9.13 -30.52
N THR A 389 22.40 -8.52 -30.67
CA THR A 389 22.23 -7.24 -31.37
C THR A 389 22.73 -6.07 -30.53
N LEU A 390 22.57 -6.10 -29.20
CA LEU A 390 23.16 -5.11 -28.30
C LEU A 390 24.71 -5.14 -28.35
N LEU A 391 25.31 -6.33 -28.32
CA LEU A 391 26.76 -6.51 -28.28
C LEU A 391 27.43 -6.17 -29.62
N ARG A 392 26.76 -6.48 -30.75
CA ARG A 392 27.23 -6.11 -32.11
C ARG A 392 26.95 -4.66 -32.49
N SER A 393 26.24 -3.90 -31.66
CA SER A 393 25.99 -2.48 -31.90
C SER A 393 27.30 -1.70 -31.95
N ARG A 394 27.55 -0.99 -33.06
CA ARG A 394 28.66 -0.03 -33.17
C ARG A 394 28.38 1.30 -32.44
N HIS A 395 27.14 1.53 -31.99
CA HIS A 395 26.82 2.67 -31.12
C HIS A 395 27.29 2.36 -29.69
N PRO A 396 28.02 3.27 -29.03
CA PRO A 396 28.38 3.10 -27.62
C PRO A 396 27.10 3.08 -26.80
N VAL A 397 26.83 2.01 -26.05
CA VAL A 397 25.68 1.92 -25.14
C VAL A 397 26.21 1.92 -23.72
N ARG A 398 25.86 2.95 -22.95
CA ARG A 398 26.20 3.09 -21.52
C ARG A 398 25.01 2.90 -20.59
N ALA A 399 23.78 2.89 -21.12
CA ALA A 399 22.59 2.53 -20.36
C ALA A 399 21.56 1.78 -21.22
N VAL A 400 20.84 0.83 -20.61
CA VAL A 400 19.71 0.14 -21.22
C VAL A 400 18.47 0.37 -20.35
N VAL A 401 17.44 1.03 -20.90
CA VAL A 401 16.13 1.11 -20.25
C VAL A 401 15.38 -0.19 -20.52
N MET A 402 14.96 -0.89 -19.47
CA MET A 402 14.36 -2.22 -19.57
C MET A 402 12.84 -2.17 -19.42
N VAL A 403 12.13 -2.51 -20.48
CA VAL A 403 10.67 -2.63 -20.57
C VAL A 403 10.33 -4.12 -20.77
N ALA A 404 10.66 -4.91 -19.76
CA ALA A 404 10.67 -6.37 -19.81
C ALA A 404 10.06 -6.99 -18.54
N THR A 405 9.57 -8.23 -18.65
CA THR A 405 9.16 -9.02 -17.48
C THR A 405 10.38 -9.50 -16.70
N TYR A 406 10.25 -9.65 -15.38
CA TYR A 406 11.33 -9.97 -14.45
C TYR A 406 12.25 -11.13 -14.92
N LYS A 407 11.69 -12.22 -15.45
CA LYS A 407 12.47 -13.38 -15.91
C LYS A 407 13.25 -13.12 -17.20
N ALA A 408 12.71 -12.32 -18.12
CA ALA A 408 13.42 -11.92 -19.33
C ALA A 408 14.49 -10.85 -19.01
N ALA A 409 14.18 -9.93 -18.10
CA ALA A 409 15.12 -8.93 -17.62
C ALA A 409 16.35 -9.55 -16.94
N ALA A 410 16.15 -10.47 -15.98
CA ALA A 410 17.24 -11.18 -15.31
C ALA A 410 18.15 -11.91 -16.33
N LYS A 411 17.57 -12.73 -17.20
CA LYS A 411 18.33 -13.45 -18.25
C LYS A 411 19.11 -12.52 -19.18
N PHE A 412 18.56 -11.35 -19.52
CA PHE A 412 19.24 -10.38 -20.36
C PHE A 412 20.43 -9.76 -19.61
N ILE A 413 20.26 -9.39 -18.33
CA ILE A 413 21.33 -8.88 -17.47
C ILE A 413 22.45 -9.93 -17.35
N ASP A 414 22.12 -11.18 -17.01
CA ASP A 414 23.10 -12.26 -16.82
C ASP A 414 23.92 -12.49 -18.09
N LYS A 415 23.26 -12.54 -19.25
CA LYS A 415 23.91 -12.75 -20.55
C LYS A 415 24.73 -11.55 -21.01
N VAL A 416 24.27 -10.32 -20.78
CA VAL A 416 25.07 -9.14 -21.10
C VAL A 416 26.31 -9.06 -20.20
N LYS A 417 26.19 -9.38 -18.90
CA LYS A 417 27.33 -9.42 -17.96
C LYS A 417 28.35 -10.50 -18.29
N ALA A 418 27.91 -11.67 -18.76
CA ALA A 418 28.82 -12.75 -19.18
C ALA A 418 29.69 -12.36 -20.39
N GLU A 419 29.16 -11.51 -21.27
CA GLU A 419 29.83 -11.05 -22.51
C GLU A 419 30.51 -9.68 -22.35
N ARG A 420 30.13 -8.90 -21.32
CA ARG A 420 30.76 -7.65 -20.87
C ARG A 420 30.82 -7.63 -19.34
N PRO A 421 31.93 -8.14 -18.74
CA PRO A 421 32.10 -8.18 -17.29
C PRO A 421 32.47 -6.80 -16.70
N ASP A 422 32.96 -5.88 -17.53
CA ASP A 422 33.29 -4.47 -17.23
C ASP A 422 32.13 -3.52 -17.60
#